data_AF-R5ZAC1-F1
#
_entry.id   AF-R5ZAC1-F1
#
_cell.length_a   1.000
_cell.length_b   1.000
_cell.length_c   1.000
_cell.angle_alpha   90.00
_cell.angle_beta   90.00
_cell.angle_gamma   90.00
#
_symmetry.space_group_name_H-M   'P 1'
#
loop_
_entity.id
_entity.type
_entity.pdbx_description
1 polymer ?
#
loop_
_entity_poly.entity_id
_entity_poly.type
_entity_poly.pdbx_seq_one_letter_code
_entity_poly.pdbx_strand_id
1 'polypeptide(L)'
;MDYSVDLYPKIPFYMTYPMQNMYLTEMEYEKDIERMKNYYPEKTKDIMKLVEERLDELAYEGSRIYDEEPDRMMIQMEIDRLYQKLLEQQKEPDQAVPSYFEMVPMALAGQQRRPPQRDCRDDWLCSMVGVLFGTELYRRRCHHRRCRRWW
;
A
#
# COMPACT_ATOMS: atom_id res chain seq x y z
N MET A 1 -11.18 -6.38 -63.33
CA MET A 1 -10.82 -5.76 -62.04
C MET A 1 -11.61 -4.48 -61.98
N ASP A 2 -12.39 -4.25 -60.92
CA ASP A 2 -12.54 -2.90 -60.32
C ASP A 2 -13.37 -2.94 -59.03
N TYR A 3 -12.62 -2.70 -57.95
CA TYR A 3 -12.93 -2.02 -56.69
C TYR A 3 -14.16 -2.42 -55.85
N SER A 4 -13.85 -3.32 -54.90
CA SER A 4 -14.05 -3.14 -53.45
C SER A 4 -15.24 -2.27 -53.01
N VAL A 5 -16.31 -2.96 -52.61
CA VAL A 5 -17.39 -2.40 -51.81
C VAL A 5 -16.84 -2.05 -50.43
N ASP A 6 -16.70 -0.75 -50.15
CA ASP A 6 -16.36 -0.22 -48.83
C ASP A 6 -17.44 -0.62 -47.81
N LEU A 7 -17.23 -1.74 -47.13
CA LEU A 7 -18.12 -2.27 -46.09
C LEU A 7 -18.05 -1.52 -44.76
N TYR A 8 -17.35 -0.38 -44.70
CA TYR A 8 -17.19 0.41 -43.49
C TYR A 8 -17.77 1.82 -43.65
N PRO A 9 -18.80 2.20 -42.87
CA PRO A 9 -19.30 3.57 -42.88
C PRO A 9 -18.17 4.52 -42.43
N LYS A 10 -17.96 5.62 -43.17
CA LYS A 10 -16.98 6.65 -42.82
C LYS A 10 -17.43 7.35 -41.53
N ILE A 11 -16.92 6.89 -40.40
CA ILE A 11 -17.18 7.46 -39.08
C ILE A 11 -16.47 8.82 -39.01
N PRO A 12 -17.17 9.90 -38.60
CA PRO A 12 -16.55 11.21 -38.53
C PRO A 12 -15.48 11.27 -37.43
N PHE A 13 -14.44 12.09 -37.65
CA PHE A 13 -13.24 12.17 -36.81
C PHE A 13 -13.51 12.44 -35.31
N TYR A 14 -14.62 13.11 -34.98
CA TYR A 14 -14.99 13.38 -33.59
C TYR A 14 -15.60 12.17 -32.85
N MET A 15 -15.96 11.10 -33.58
CA MET A 15 -16.48 9.83 -33.01
C MET A 15 -15.39 8.76 -32.87
N THR A 16 -14.24 8.91 -33.54
CA THR A 16 -13.11 7.96 -33.40
C THR A 16 -12.36 8.12 -32.08
N TYR A 17 -12.58 9.23 -31.37
CA TYR A 17 -11.98 9.51 -30.07
C TYR A 17 -13.05 10.01 -29.08
N PRO A 18 -13.78 9.09 -28.41
CA PRO A 18 -14.76 9.47 -27.40
C PRO A 18 -14.02 10.02 -26.16
N MET A 19 -13.74 11.32 -26.17
CA MET A 19 -13.19 12.08 -25.04
C MET A 19 -14.07 12.02 -23.78
N GLN A 20 -15.32 11.55 -23.90
CA GLN A 20 -16.29 11.38 -22.80
C GLN A 20 -16.03 10.15 -21.94
N ASN A 21 -15.19 9.19 -22.37
CA ASN A 21 -14.99 7.94 -21.63
C ASN A 21 -13.98 8.04 -20.49
N MET A 22 -13.22 9.12 -20.29
CA MET A 22 -12.18 9.16 -19.24
C MET A 22 -12.72 8.80 -17.85
N TYR A 23 -13.85 9.39 -17.44
CA TYR A 23 -14.41 9.16 -16.11
C TYR A 23 -14.99 7.74 -15.95
N LEU A 24 -15.62 7.21 -17.00
CA LEU A 24 -16.11 5.82 -17.03
C LEU A 24 -14.94 4.84 -16.94
N THR A 25 -13.85 5.14 -17.67
CA THR A 25 -12.65 4.29 -17.66
C THR A 25 -11.97 4.33 -16.28
N GLU A 26 -11.87 5.50 -15.65
CA GLU A 26 -11.34 5.63 -14.28
C GLU A 26 -12.16 4.83 -13.26
N MET A 27 -13.50 4.92 -13.31
CA MET A 27 -14.38 4.12 -12.44
C MET A 27 -14.27 2.62 -12.70
N GLU A 28 -14.08 2.19 -13.95
CA GLU A 28 -13.84 0.79 -14.29
C GLU A 28 -12.49 0.31 -13.75
N TYR A 29 -11.44 1.12 -13.86
CA TYR A 29 -10.13 0.81 -13.30
C TYR A 29 -10.18 0.65 -11.77
N GLU A 30 -10.92 1.49 -11.05
CA GLU A 30 -11.05 1.35 -9.60
C GLU A 30 -11.72 0.04 -9.22
N LYS A 31 -12.82 -0.32 -9.89
CA LYS A 31 -13.51 -1.60 -9.69
C LYS A 31 -12.64 -2.80 -10.01
N ASP A 32 -11.84 -2.71 -11.07
CA ASP A 32 -10.91 -3.77 -11.45
C ASP A 32 -9.79 -3.92 -10.43
N ILE A 33 -9.29 -2.82 -9.86
CA ILE A 33 -8.28 -2.88 -8.80
C ILE A 33 -8.86 -3.52 -7.53
N GLU A 34 -10.08 -3.15 -7.11
CA GLU A 34 -10.75 -3.80 -5.98
C GLU A 34 -10.95 -5.31 -6.23
N ARG A 35 -11.32 -5.68 -7.45
CA ARG A 35 -11.41 -7.09 -7.85
C ARG A 35 -10.04 -7.78 -7.73
N MET A 36 -8.96 -7.15 -8.19
CA MET A 36 -7.61 -7.70 -8.08
C MET A 36 -7.17 -7.86 -6.62
N LYS A 37 -7.55 -6.92 -5.75
CA LYS A 37 -7.27 -7.02 -4.30
C LYS A 37 -7.90 -8.24 -3.65
N ASN A 38 -9.06 -8.69 -4.14
CA ASN A 38 -9.73 -9.89 -3.64
C ASN A 38 -9.01 -11.19 -3.99
N TYR A 39 -8.16 -11.21 -5.03
CA TYR A 39 -7.37 -12.39 -5.40
C TYR A 39 -6.05 -12.53 -4.64
N TYR A 40 -5.68 -11.55 -3.81
CA TYR A 40 -4.47 -11.68 -2.98
C TYR A 40 -4.63 -12.80 -1.95
N PRO A 41 -3.53 -13.50 -1.59
CA PRO A 41 -3.52 -14.44 -0.48
C PRO A 41 -4.01 -13.78 0.82
N GLU A 42 -4.72 -14.52 1.68
CA GLU A 42 -5.34 -13.98 2.90
C GLU A 42 -4.37 -13.15 3.77
N LYS A 43 -3.17 -13.67 4.03
CA LYS A 43 -2.13 -12.94 4.78
C LYS A 43 -1.77 -11.60 4.13
N THR A 44 -1.61 -11.59 2.82
CA THR A 44 -1.28 -10.38 2.05
C THR A 44 -2.45 -9.40 2.03
N LYS A 45 -3.68 -9.91 1.98
CA LYS A 45 -4.90 -9.11 2.04
C LYS A 45 -5.01 -8.38 3.38
N ASP A 46 -4.67 -9.03 4.48
CA ASP A 46 -4.67 -8.39 5.80
C ASP A 46 -3.56 -7.36 5.94
N ILE A 47 -2.36 -7.64 5.42
CA ILE A 47 -1.29 -6.63 5.33
C ILE A 47 -1.74 -5.43 4.51
N MET A 48 -2.39 -5.66 3.37
CA MET A 48 -2.88 -4.59 2.51
C MET A 48 -3.88 -3.69 3.23
N LYS A 49 -4.84 -4.25 3.97
CA LYS A 49 -5.79 -3.47 4.78
C LYS A 49 -5.07 -2.56 5.78
N LEU A 50 -4.10 -3.10 6.52
CA LEU A 50 -3.33 -2.34 7.51
C LEU A 50 -2.48 -1.24 6.87
N VAL A 51 -1.92 -1.51 5.70
CA VAL A 51 -1.18 -0.53 4.90
C VAL A 51 -2.10 0.61 4.46
N GLU A 52 -3.29 0.29 3.95
CA GLU A 52 -4.29 1.28 3.55
C GLU A 52 -4.74 2.15 4.72
N GLU A 53 -5.09 1.54 5.85
CA GLU A 53 -5.46 2.25 7.08
C GLU A 53 -4.34 3.20 7.54
N ARG A 54 -3.08 2.72 7.54
CA ARG A 54 -1.95 3.56 7.94
C ARG A 54 -1.70 4.70 6.97
N LEU A 55 -1.88 4.47 5.67
CA LEU A 55 -1.74 5.52 4.67
C LEU A 55 -2.92 6.51 4.70
N ASP A 56 -4.11 6.09 5.12
CA ASP A 56 -5.26 6.98 5.35
C ASP A 56 -4.99 7.93 6.51
N GLU A 57 -4.45 7.42 7.63
CA GLU A 57 -4.01 8.25 8.76
C GLU A 57 -2.95 9.28 8.34
N LEU A 58 -2.04 8.89 7.45
CA LEU A 58 -0.98 9.76 6.96
C LEU A 58 -1.44 10.70 5.83
N ALA A 59 -2.61 10.49 5.22
CA ALA A 59 -3.12 11.29 4.11
C ALA A 59 -3.86 12.57 4.56
N TYR A 60 -3.28 13.30 5.52
CA TYR A 60 -3.78 14.61 5.91
C TYR A 60 -3.31 15.72 4.96
N GLU A 61 -4.00 16.86 4.96
CA GLU A 61 -3.62 18.02 4.14
C GLU A 61 -2.25 18.55 4.54
N GLY A 62 -1.33 18.70 3.57
CA GLY A 62 0.05 19.08 3.85
C GLY A 62 0.89 17.94 4.45
N SER A 63 0.47 16.68 4.30
CA SER A 63 1.26 15.54 4.72
C SER A 63 2.59 15.43 3.98
N ARG A 64 3.61 15.03 4.74
CA ARG A 64 4.95 14.69 4.25
C ARG A 64 4.98 13.59 3.19
N ILE A 65 3.89 12.84 3.02
CA ILE A 65 3.73 11.87 1.92
C ILE A 65 3.66 12.56 0.54
N TYR A 66 3.06 13.75 0.50
CA TYR A 66 2.81 14.47 -0.75
C TYR A 66 3.96 15.40 -1.16
N ASP A 67 5.02 15.49 -0.36
CA ASP A 67 6.25 16.23 -0.64
C ASP A 67 6.87 15.78 -1.99
N GLU A 68 7.63 16.70 -2.61
CA GLU A 68 8.31 16.46 -3.88
C GLU A 68 9.14 15.18 -3.83
N GLU A 69 9.91 15.03 -2.75
CA GLU A 69 10.73 13.87 -2.44
C GLU A 69 10.37 13.34 -1.03
N PRO A 70 9.66 12.20 -0.91
CA PRO A 70 9.37 11.63 0.40
C PRO A 70 10.64 11.03 1.01
N ASP A 71 10.88 11.35 2.28
CA ASP A 71 12.06 10.86 3.00
C ASP A 71 12.11 9.33 3.10
N ARG A 72 13.24 8.74 2.66
CA ARG A 72 13.46 7.29 2.70
C ARG A 72 13.42 6.73 4.13
N MET A 73 13.98 7.47 5.08
CA MET A 73 13.99 7.08 6.50
C MET A 73 12.59 7.08 7.09
N MET A 74 11.76 8.06 6.71
CA MET A 74 10.36 8.12 7.16
C MET A 74 9.59 6.89 6.68
N ILE A 75 9.74 6.53 5.40
CA ILE A 75 9.11 5.34 4.82
C ILE A 75 9.56 4.07 5.57
N GLN A 76 10.85 3.92 5.83
CA GLN A 76 11.38 2.76 6.57
C GLN A 76 10.82 2.67 7.99
N MET A 77 10.77 3.79 8.71
CA MET A 77 10.19 3.81 10.06
C MET A 77 8.71 3.43 10.09
N GLU A 78 7.93 3.83 9.08
CA GLU A 78 6.52 3.45 8.99
C GLU A 78 6.34 1.96 8.64
N ILE A 79 7.19 1.43 7.78
CA ILE A 79 7.23 -0.01 7.47
C ILE A 79 7.57 -0.81 8.74
N ASP A 80 8.56 -0.38 9.52
CA ASP A 80 8.93 -1.04 10.78
C ASP A 80 7.78 -1.05 11.78
N ARG A 81 7.03 0.06 11.89
CA ARG A 81 5.83 0.14 12.75
C ARG A 81 4.72 -0.79 12.29
N LEU A 82 4.48 -0.87 10.98
CA LEU A 82 3.50 -1.80 10.40
C LEU A 82 3.91 -3.25 10.66
N TYR A 83 5.19 -3.57 10.51
CA TYR A 83 5.72 -4.89 10.81
C TYR A 83 5.54 -5.25 12.29
N GLN A 84 5.75 -4.31 13.21
CA GLN A 84 5.46 -4.51 14.64
C GLN A 84 3.98 -4.76 14.92
N LYS A 85 3.07 -3.96 14.33
CA LYS A 85 1.62 -4.16 14.47
C LYS A 85 1.18 -5.53 13.95
N LEU A 86 1.76 -6.00 12.85
CA LEU A 86 1.50 -7.34 12.30
C LEU A 86 1.99 -8.45 13.25
N LEU A 87 3.18 -8.29 13.83
CA LEU A 87 3.71 -9.21 14.84
C LEU A 87 2.82 -9.27 16.09
N GLU A 88 2.27 -8.13 16.51
CA GLU A 88 1.33 -8.05 17.62
C GLU A 88 0.02 -8.77 17.30
N GLN A 89 -0.54 -8.60 16.10
CA GLN A 89 -1.75 -9.32 15.67
C GLN A 89 -1.54 -10.83 15.53
N GLN A 90 -0.33 -11.29 15.22
CA GLN A 90 -0.02 -12.72 15.15
C GLN A 90 0.20 -13.36 16.52
N LYS A 91 0.47 -12.56 17.57
CA LYS A 91 0.53 -13.04 18.95
C LYS A 91 -0.88 -13.18 19.50
N GLU A 92 -1.51 -14.34 19.26
CA GLU A 92 -2.66 -14.78 20.05
C GLU A 92 -2.31 -14.76 21.56
N PRO A 93 -3.25 -14.37 22.45
CA PRO A 93 -2.99 -14.19 23.90
C PRO A 93 -2.63 -15.49 24.63
N ASP A 94 -2.79 -16.65 24.00
CA ASP A 94 -2.78 -17.96 24.68
C ASP A 94 -1.38 -18.54 24.96
N GLN A 95 -0.29 -17.85 24.59
CA GLN A 95 1.09 -18.29 24.87
C GLN A 95 1.97 -17.23 25.53
N ALA A 96 1.38 -16.33 26.33
CA ALA A 96 2.14 -15.45 27.20
C ALA A 96 2.63 -16.25 28.43
N VAL A 97 3.61 -17.13 28.25
CA VAL A 97 4.46 -17.56 29.38
C VAL A 97 5.37 -16.37 29.68
N PRO A 98 5.24 -15.69 30.83
CA PRO A 98 6.07 -14.54 31.14
C PRO A 98 7.53 -14.97 31.10
N SER A 99 8.33 -14.28 30.32
CA SER A 99 9.77 -14.51 30.33
C SER A 99 10.26 -14.29 31.76
N TYR A 100 11.20 -15.11 32.24
CA TYR A 100 11.82 -14.96 33.58
C TYR A 100 12.25 -13.51 33.87
N PHE A 101 12.56 -12.74 32.84
CA PHE A 101 12.90 -11.32 32.89
C PHE A 101 11.75 -10.38 33.31
N GLU A 102 10.49 -10.68 32.96
CA GLU A 102 9.32 -9.87 33.34
C GLU A 102 8.92 -10.04 34.81
N MET A 103 9.29 -11.15 35.44
CA MET A 103 9.01 -11.44 36.85
C MET A 103 10.03 -10.81 37.83
N VAL A 104 11.10 -10.18 37.32
CA VAL A 104 12.10 -9.50 38.18
C VAL A 104 11.53 -8.17 38.67
N PRO A 105 11.52 -7.90 40.00
CA PRO A 105 11.03 -6.64 40.54
C PRO A 105 11.78 -5.46 39.91
N MET A 106 11.03 -4.44 39.48
CA MET A 106 11.54 -3.26 38.77
C MET A 106 12.66 -2.51 39.52
N ALA A 107 12.79 -2.73 40.83
CA ALA A 107 13.85 -2.20 41.68
C ALA A 107 15.23 -2.86 41.49
N LEU A 108 15.31 -4.09 40.98
CA LEU A 108 16.57 -4.78 40.63
C LEU A 108 16.97 -4.58 39.16
N ALA A 109 16.01 -4.25 38.31
CA ALA A 109 16.21 -4.04 36.88
C ALA A 109 16.69 -2.61 36.62
N GLY A 110 18.01 -2.41 36.60
CA GLY A 110 18.58 -1.18 36.01
C GLY A 110 17.99 -0.92 34.61
N GLN A 111 17.88 0.37 34.23
CA GLN A 111 17.33 0.90 32.97
C GLN A 111 16.92 -0.19 31.97
N GLN A 112 15.62 -0.51 31.93
CA GLN A 112 15.07 -1.43 30.96
C GLN A 112 15.49 -1.00 29.56
N ARG A 113 16.45 -1.72 28.97
CA ARG A 113 16.70 -1.64 27.54
C ARG A 113 15.40 -2.06 26.89
N ARG A 114 14.79 -1.17 26.11
CA ARG A 114 13.69 -1.54 25.20
C ARG A 114 14.12 -2.84 24.51
N PRO A 115 13.24 -3.85 24.40
CA PRO A 115 13.58 -5.07 23.69
C PRO A 115 14.19 -4.66 22.34
N PRO A 116 15.29 -5.31 21.89
CA PRO A 116 15.89 -4.96 20.61
C PRO A 116 14.76 -5.03 19.58
N GLN A 117 14.42 -3.87 19.02
CA GLN A 117 13.48 -3.76 17.92
C GLN A 117 14.03 -4.71 16.87
N ARG A 118 13.34 -5.83 16.60
CA ARG A 118 13.80 -6.79 15.60
C ARG A 118 13.94 -5.98 14.31
N ASP A 119 15.17 -5.76 13.90
CA ASP A 119 15.46 -5.01 12.69
C ASP A 119 14.76 -5.76 11.54
N CYS A 120 13.81 -5.12 10.87
CA CYS A 120 12.99 -5.77 9.85
C CYS A 120 13.81 -6.19 8.60
N ARG A 121 15.09 -5.81 8.55
CA ARG A 121 15.96 -5.79 7.36
C ARG A 121 16.04 -7.10 6.57
N ASP A 122 15.86 -8.25 7.21
CA ASP A 122 16.08 -9.56 6.59
C ASP A 122 14.83 -10.49 6.59
N ASP A 123 13.65 -9.97 6.96
CA ASP A 123 12.40 -10.75 6.90
C ASP A 123 11.66 -10.54 5.57
N TRP A 124 11.28 -11.64 4.91
CA TRP A 124 10.47 -11.60 3.68
C TRP A 124 9.16 -10.84 3.91
N LEU A 125 8.61 -10.92 5.13
CA LEU A 125 7.40 -10.21 5.50
C LEU A 125 7.61 -8.70 5.50
N CYS A 126 8.77 -8.21 5.97
CA CYS A 126 9.06 -6.79 5.91
C CYS A 126 9.24 -6.30 4.46
N SER A 127 9.92 -7.11 3.63
CA SER A 127 10.01 -6.80 2.19
C SER A 127 8.63 -6.74 1.54
N MET A 128 7.72 -7.64 1.90
CA MET A 128 6.34 -7.63 1.41
C MET A 128 5.60 -6.36 1.85
N VAL A 129 5.66 -6.01 3.14
CA VAL A 129 5.06 -4.76 3.68
C VAL A 129 5.61 -3.54 2.95
N GLY A 130 6.93 -3.48 2.75
CA GLY A 130 7.57 -2.37 2.04
C GLY A 130 7.13 -2.22 0.59
N VAL A 131 6.98 -3.33 -0.15
CA VAL A 131 6.47 -3.31 -1.53
C VAL A 131 5.02 -2.83 -1.55
N LEU A 132 4.15 -3.39 -0.71
CA LEU A 132 2.73 -3.01 -0.67
C LEU A 132 2.56 -1.54 -0.28
N PHE A 133 3.26 -1.10 0.78
CA PHE A 133 3.29 0.30 1.20
C PHE A 133 3.76 1.23 0.08
N GLY A 134 4.85 0.87 -0.61
CA GLY A 134 5.37 1.65 -1.73
C GLY A 134 4.40 1.76 -2.91
N THR A 135 3.71 0.67 -3.26
CA THR A 135 2.72 0.66 -4.35
C THR A 135 1.50 1.54 -4.06
N GLU A 136 0.94 1.46 -2.84
CA GLU A 136 -0.20 2.29 -2.43
C GLU A 136 0.22 3.75 -2.25
N LEU A 137 1.41 4.02 -1.69
CA LEU A 137 1.98 5.36 -1.59
C LEU A 137 2.13 6.01 -2.97
N TYR A 138 2.69 5.27 -3.93
CA TYR A 138 2.82 5.72 -5.31
C TYR A 138 1.45 6.00 -5.93
N ARG A 139 0.49 5.08 -5.77
CA ARG A 139 -0.88 5.24 -6.29
C ARG A 139 -1.54 6.51 -5.77
N ARG A 140 -1.47 6.79 -4.45
CA ARG A 140 -2.04 8.00 -3.83
C ARG A 140 -1.37 9.27 -4.32
N ARG A 141 -0.04 9.27 -4.45
CA ARG A 141 0.71 10.42 -4.99
C ARG A 141 0.37 10.66 -6.46
N CYS A 142 0.22 9.60 -7.25
CA CYS A 142 -0.20 9.70 -8.64
C CYS A 142 -1.61 10.25 -8.80
N HIS A 143 -2.55 9.81 -7.95
CA HIS A 143 -3.90 10.34 -7.92
C HIS A 143 -3.89 11.84 -7.54
N HIS A 144 -3.19 12.20 -6.46
CA HIS A 144 -3.08 13.58 -5.98
C HIS A 144 -2.48 14.53 -7.03
N ARG A 145 -1.43 14.09 -7.75
CA ARG A 145 -0.78 14.88 -8.81
C ARG A 145 -1.44 14.74 -10.18
N ARG A 146 -2.52 13.96 -10.30
CA ARG A 146 -3.17 13.60 -11.58
C ARG A 146 -2.14 13.18 -12.61
N CYS A 147 -1.27 12.24 -12.26
CA CYS A 147 -0.28 11.70 -13.17
C CYS A 147 -1.00 11.19 -14.42
N ARG A 148 -0.70 11.80 -15.58
CA ARG A 148 -1.10 11.23 -16.86
C ARG A 148 -0.37 9.91 -16.99
N ARG A 149 -1.13 8.82 -17.01
CA ARG A 149 -0.62 7.51 -17.40
C ARG A 149 -0.21 7.67 -18.87
N TRP A 150 1.06 7.95 -19.14
CA TRP A 150 1.59 7.98 -20.50
C TRP A 150 1.58 6.53 -21.01
N TRP A 151 0.50 6.17 -21.70
CA TRP A 151 0.40 5.00 -22.56
C TRP A 151 -0.38 5.44 -23.81
#